data_AF-A0A2N1NFD1-F1
#
_entry.id   AF-A0A2N1NFD1-F1
#
_cell.length_a   1.000
_cell.length_b   1.000
_cell.length_c   1.000
_cell.angle_alpha   90.00
_cell.angle_beta   90.00
_cell.angle_gamma   90.00
#
_symmetry.space_group_name_H-M   'P 1'
#
loop_
_entity.id
_entity.type
_entity.pdbx_description
1 polymer ?
#
loop_
_entity_poly.entity_id
_entity_poly.type
_entity_poly.pdbx_seq_one_letter_code
_entity_poly.pdbx_strand_id
1 'polypeptide(L)'
;MDAQQFINEKYPTKEERINETKLIINKQNLEGYLDLSDFVNLELLNCCDNQLIDLNISNNKKLIDIDCSQNKLNQLDTSNCKNINIINVHYNQLNKIPILKSKNLEYLNLLDNKISSSNLNCFSSFINLKQLFIGNTDQERIDQGIYNQFYGSLEPLKGLIKLENLSINNTDIDSGLEYLSYNIKNLRCLADKRLDAKVKIIYNQLETFAIDDIDAWQGRYNLRGWKKNWELTKEMEELTKEITLSEEEESSDVQNRLTELEKEESNLVIKKDELETKKIKLEQNVKILQQQIYNLNINLEEMNIVYQKTKQELEEKENELKSITAEQLMEKGILEREANIL
;
A
#
# COMPACT_ATOMS: atom_id res chain seq x y z
N MET A 1 26.16 -3.68 -53.85
CA MET A 1 27.52 -4.26 -54.05
C MET A 1 27.76 -5.17 -52.89
N ASP A 2 28.19 -6.41 -53.13
CA ASP A 2 28.45 -7.36 -52.06
C ASP A 2 29.55 -6.84 -51.13
N ALA A 3 29.30 -6.87 -49.83
CA ALA A 3 30.19 -6.32 -48.81
C ALA A 3 31.53 -7.07 -48.75
N GLN A 4 31.51 -8.40 -48.90
CA GLN A 4 32.72 -9.19 -48.87
C GLN A 4 33.56 -8.97 -50.13
N GLN A 5 32.93 -8.87 -51.30
CA GLN A 5 33.59 -8.51 -52.53
C GLN A 5 34.31 -7.15 -52.40
N PHE A 6 33.63 -6.14 -51.86
CA PHE A 6 34.24 -4.83 -51.63
C PHE A 6 35.50 -4.90 -50.75
N ILE A 7 35.45 -5.67 -49.65
CA ILE A 7 36.62 -5.88 -48.79
C ILE A 7 37.73 -6.62 -49.54
N ASN A 8 37.39 -7.63 -50.33
CA ASN A 8 38.38 -8.39 -51.09
C ASN A 8 39.06 -7.55 -52.17
N GLU A 9 38.35 -6.60 -52.79
CA GLU A 9 38.94 -5.68 -53.78
C GLU A 9 39.80 -4.60 -53.12
N LYS A 10 39.36 -4.06 -51.98
CA LYS A 10 40.06 -2.97 -51.27
C LYS A 10 41.26 -3.46 -50.45
N TYR A 11 41.16 -4.66 -49.89
CA TYR A 11 42.19 -5.32 -49.06
C TYR A 11 42.40 -6.76 -49.57
N PRO A 12 43.05 -6.92 -50.73
CA PRO A 12 43.18 -8.21 -51.39
C PRO A 12 44.05 -9.20 -50.62
N THR A 13 45.02 -8.72 -49.84
CA THR A 13 45.94 -9.59 -49.10
C THR A 13 45.64 -9.63 -47.61
N LYS A 14 45.99 -10.74 -46.98
CA LYS A 14 45.89 -10.89 -45.53
C LYS A 14 46.82 -9.93 -44.78
N GLU A 15 47.99 -9.64 -45.34
CA GLU A 15 48.96 -8.72 -44.74
C GLU A 15 48.40 -7.30 -44.62
N GLU A 16 47.73 -6.80 -45.67
CA GLU A 16 47.03 -5.52 -45.61
C GLU A 16 45.97 -5.51 -44.50
N ARG A 17 45.11 -6.53 -44.43
CA ARG A 17 44.05 -6.64 -43.41
C ARG A 17 44.59 -6.66 -41.98
N ILE A 18 45.72 -7.33 -41.75
CA ILE A 18 46.38 -7.40 -40.45
C ILE A 18 46.91 -6.03 -40.01
N ASN A 19 47.32 -5.16 -40.94
CA ASN A 19 47.86 -3.84 -40.62
C ASN A 19 46.78 -2.80 -40.31
N GLU A 20 45.53 -3.09 -40.64
CA GLU A 20 44.40 -2.19 -40.40
C GLU A 20 43.99 -2.18 -38.92
N THR A 21 44.06 -0.99 -38.32
CA THR A 21 43.54 -0.72 -36.97
C THR A 21 42.20 0.00 -37.01
N LYS A 22 41.82 0.60 -38.14
CA LYS A 22 40.56 1.34 -38.31
C LYS A 22 39.95 1.06 -39.68
N LEU A 23 38.72 0.58 -39.70
CA LEU A 23 37.99 0.29 -40.93
C LEU A 23 36.74 1.17 -41.00
N ILE A 24 36.74 2.11 -41.95
CA ILE A 24 35.63 3.04 -42.21
C ILE A 24 35.06 2.74 -43.60
N ILE A 25 33.86 2.14 -43.62
CA ILE A 25 33.15 1.68 -44.82
C ILE A 25 31.66 2.03 -44.74
N ASN A 26 31.32 3.12 -44.06
CA ASN A 26 29.95 3.60 -43.92
C ASN A 26 29.42 4.20 -45.23
N LYS A 27 28.10 4.12 -45.44
CA LYS A 27 27.40 4.76 -46.58
C LYS A 27 27.89 4.28 -47.95
N GLN A 28 28.21 2.99 -48.05
CA GLN A 28 28.77 2.40 -49.26
C GLN A 28 27.74 1.57 -50.06
N ASN A 29 26.48 1.51 -49.59
CA ASN A 29 25.44 0.64 -50.15
C ASN A 29 25.89 -0.82 -50.23
N LEU A 30 26.68 -1.27 -49.24
CA LEU A 30 27.15 -2.65 -49.14
C LEU A 30 26.01 -3.54 -48.67
N GLU A 31 25.86 -4.70 -49.26
CA GLU A 31 24.82 -5.67 -48.91
C GLU A 31 25.44 -7.04 -48.63
N GLY A 32 24.66 -7.92 -48.01
CA GLY A 32 25.10 -9.29 -47.73
C GLY A 32 25.90 -9.40 -46.44
N TYR A 33 26.86 -10.31 -46.46
CA TYR A 33 27.68 -10.68 -45.30
C TYR A 33 29.04 -9.99 -45.34
N LEU A 34 29.54 -9.60 -44.17
CA LEU A 34 30.86 -9.00 -44.01
C LEU A 34 31.71 -9.81 -43.03
N ASP A 35 32.76 -10.46 -43.54
CA ASP A 35 33.78 -11.14 -42.75
C ASP A 35 34.98 -10.24 -42.47
N LEU A 36 35.20 -9.93 -41.20
CA LEU A 36 36.36 -9.17 -40.73
C LEU A 36 37.33 -10.04 -39.93
N SER A 37 37.23 -11.37 -40.00
CA SER A 37 38.02 -12.29 -39.19
C SER A 37 39.54 -12.23 -39.44
N ASP A 38 39.98 -11.70 -40.59
CA ASP A 38 41.39 -11.44 -40.91
C ASP A 38 41.90 -10.07 -40.40
N PHE A 39 41.02 -9.16 -39.99
CA PHE A 39 41.37 -7.82 -39.47
C PHE A 39 41.74 -7.88 -37.98
N VAL A 40 42.66 -8.76 -37.61
CA VAL A 40 42.95 -9.14 -36.21
C VAL A 40 43.42 -7.98 -35.31
N ASN A 41 43.92 -6.89 -35.90
CA ASN A 41 44.36 -5.70 -35.18
C ASN A 41 43.33 -4.55 -35.18
N LEU A 42 42.11 -4.79 -35.67
CA LEU A 42 41.07 -3.76 -35.75
C LEU A 42 40.66 -3.29 -34.35
N GLU A 43 40.73 -1.97 -34.15
CA GLU A 43 40.35 -1.27 -32.93
C GLU A 43 39.06 -0.45 -33.12
N LEU A 44 38.82 0.04 -34.33
CA LEU A 44 37.62 0.82 -34.68
C LEU A 44 36.99 0.27 -35.96
N LEU A 45 35.70 -0.05 -35.89
CA LEU A 45 34.88 -0.42 -37.03
C LEU A 45 33.73 0.57 -37.19
N ASN A 46 33.64 1.21 -38.37
CA ASN A 46 32.45 1.94 -38.80
C ASN A 46 31.96 1.38 -40.14
N CYS A 47 30.86 0.64 -40.09
CA CYS A 47 30.15 0.11 -41.25
C CYS A 47 28.68 0.55 -41.27
N CYS A 48 28.37 1.69 -40.65
CA CYS A 48 27.01 2.19 -40.56
C CYS A 48 26.41 2.59 -41.90
N ASP A 49 25.08 2.61 -41.98
CA ASP A 49 24.32 3.04 -43.16
C ASP A 49 24.70 2.21 -44.40
N ASN A 50 24.43 0.92 -44.28
CA ASN A 50 24.60 -0.10 -45.31
C ASN A 50 23.39 -1.07 -45.25
N GLN A 51 23.47 -2.20 -45.93
CA GLN A 51 22.43 -3.22 -45.99
C GLN A 51 22.97 -4.59 -45.54
N LEU A 52 23.92 -4.60 -44.60
CA LEU A 52 24.53 -5.82 -44.08
C LEU A 52 23.49 -6.64 -43.33
N ILE A 53 23.43 -7.94 -43.64
CA ILE A 53 22.55 -8.90 -42.96
C ILE A 53 23.29 -9.71 -41.88
N ASP A 54 24.62 -9.79 -41.98
CA ASP A 54 25.48 -10.48 -41.03
C ASP A 54 26.90 -9.85 -41.00
N LEU A 55 27.52 -9.90 -39.82
CA LEU A 55 28.81 -9.26 -39.53
C LEU A 55 29.64 -10.19 -38.63
N ASN A 56 30.72 -10.75 -39.18
CA ASN A 56 31.65 -11.57 -38.41
C ASN A 56 32.82 -10.76 -37.90
N ILE A 57 32.81 -10.50 -36.58
CA ILE A 57 33.89 -9.83 -35.83
C ILE A 57 34.57 -10.75 -34.81
N SER A 58 34.44 -12.07 -34.97
CA SER A 58 34.83 -13.05 -33.96
C SER A 58 36.31 -13.04 -33.59
N ASN A 59 37.20 -12.59 -34.48
CA ASN A 59 38.65 -12.52 -34.26
C ASN A 59 39.16 -11.12 -33.89
N ASN A 60 38.31 -10.09 -33.90
CA ASN A 60 38.71 -8.70 -33.72
C ASN A 60 38.78 -8.32 -32.23
N LYS A 61 39.62 -9.04 -31.47
CA LYS A 61 39.74 -8.95 -30.00
C LYS A 61 40.19 -7.58 -29.49
N LYS A 62 40.76 -6.75 -30.38
CA LYS A 62 41.23 -5.39 -30.09
C LYS A 62 40.15 -4.32 -30.29
N LEU A 63 38.95 -4.68 -30.75
CA LEU A 63 37.87 -3.70 -30.95
C LEU A 63 37.55 -2.93 -29.67
N ILE A 64 37.55 -1.61 -29.81
CA ILE A 64 37.21 -0.61 -28.81
C ILE A 64 35.88 0.03 -29.20
N ASP A 65 35.72 0.38 -30.48
CA ASP A 65 34.53 1.09 -30.97
C ASP A 65 33.92 0.37 -32.18
N ILE A 66 32.61 0.12 -32.11
CA ILE A 66 31.85 -0.52 -33.19
C ILE A 66 30.60 0.30 -33.49
N ASP A 67 30.54 0.83 -34.71
CA ASP A 67 29.31 1.36 -35.29
C ASP A 67 28.90 0.52 -36.51
N CYS A 68 27.80 -0.21 -36.35
CA CYS A 68 27.13 -0.94 -37.41
C CYS A 68 25.64 -0.57 -37.47
N SER A 69 25.31 0.64 -37.03
CA SER A 69 23.95 1.17 -37.09
C SER A 69 23.43 1.30 -38.52
N GLN A 70 22.11 1.35 -38.69
CA GLN A 70 21.45 1.46 -39.99
C GLN A 70 21.90 0.34 -40.94
N ASN A 71 21.67 -0.89 -40.52
CA ASN A 71 21.90 -2.11 -41.28
C ASN A 71 20.68 -3.05 -41.12
N LYS A 72 20.80 -4.29 -41.57
CA LYS A 72 19.75 -5.32 -41.48
C LYS A 72 20.21 -6.51 -40.61
N LEU A 73 21.09 -6.28 -39.64
CA LEU A 73 21.66 -7.32 -38.79
C LEU A 73 20.57 -7.93 -37.90
N ASN A 74 20.46 -9.26 -37.90
CA ASN A 74 19.53 -10.01 -37.03
C ASN A 74 20.15 -10.43 -35.70
N GLN A 75 21.48 -10.47 -35.65
CA GLN A 75 22.28 -10.81 -34.48
C GLN A 75 23.64 -10.11 -34.56
N LEU A 76 24.30 -9.96 -33.41
CA LEU A 76 25.69 -9.52 -33.34
C LEU A 76 26.35 -10.24 -32.16
N ASP A 77 27.41 -10.99 -32.44
CA ASP A 77 28.22 -11.64 -31.39
C ASP A 77 29.45 -10.81 -31.06
N THR A 78 29.43 -10.16 -29.90
CA THR A 78 30.55 -9.39 -29.34
C THR A 78 31.34 -10.16 -28.28
N SER A 79 31.12 -11.47 -28.12
CA SER A 79 31.66 -12.26 -26.98
C SER A 79 33.19 -12.31 -26.90
N ASN A 80 33.89 -12.17 -28.02
CA ASN A 80 35.36 -12.12 -28.10
C ASN A 80 35.94 -10.69 -28.00
N CYS A 81 35.10 -9.66 -28.09
CA CYS A 81 35.50 -8.27 -28.12
C CYS A 81 35.47 -7.66 -26.70
N LYS A 82 36.45 -8.04 -25.87
CA LYS A 82 36.45 -7.74 -24.42
C LYS A 82 36.80 -6.29 -24.06
N ASN A 83 37.31 -5.51 -25.01
CA ASN A 83 37.81 -4.15 -24.79
C ASN A 83 36.85 -3.06 -25.28
N ILE A 84 35.64 -3.42 -25.73
CA ILE A 84 34.71 -2.46 -26.32
C ILE A 84 34.27 -1.41 -25.30
N ASN A 85 34.34 -0.14 -25.70
CA ASN A 85 33.79 1.01 -24.98
C ASN A 85 32.47 1.49 -25.61
N ILE A 86 32.33 1.38 -26.94
CA ILE A 86 31.19 1.92 -27.70
C ILE A 86 30.61 0.83 -28.60
N ILE A 87 29.30 0.58 -28.43
CA ILE A 87 28.50 -0.23 -29.35
C ILE A 87 27.32 0.60 -29.84
N ASN A 88 27.29 0.84 -31.15
CA ASN A 88 26.15 1.39 -31.84
C ASN A 88 25.59 0.37 -32.84
N VAL A 89 24.42 -0.18 -32.52
CA VAL A 89 23.64 -1.11 -33.36
C VAL A 89 22.24 -0.54 -33.63
N HIS A 90 22.06 0.77 -33.48
CA HIS A 90 20.81 1.45 -33.75
C HIS A 90 20.28 1.10 -35.15
N TYR A 91 18.96 0.93 -35.28
CA TYR A 91 18.33 0.73 -36.59
C TYR A 91 18.82 -0.54 -37.29
N ASN A 92 18.68 -1.68 -36.61
CA ASN A 92 18.97 -3.04 -37.12
C ASN A 92 17.75 -3.95 -36.89
N GLN A 93 17.87 -5.26 -37.03
CA GLN A 93 16.79 -6.22 -36.78
C GLN A 93 17.14 -7.19 -35.65
N LEU A 94 17.97 -6.77 -34.69
CA LEU A 94 18.45 -7.63 -33.61
C LEU A 94 17.28 -8.16 -32.79
N ASN A 95 17.16 -9.49 -32.69
CA ASN A 95 16.09 -10.15 -31.92
C ASN A 95 16.46 -10.42 -30.45
N LYS A 96 17.74 -10.27 -30.12
CA LYS A 96 18.35 -10.46 -28.80
C LYS A 96 19.39 -9.37 -28.57
N ILE A 97 19.63 -9.06 -27.30
CA ILE A 97 20.72 -8.18 -26.89
C ILE A 97 22.06 -8.87 -27.24
N PRO A 98 23.04 -8.16 -27.83
CA PRO A 98 24.37 -8.72 -28.10
C PRO A 98 25.03 -9.31 -26.84
N ILE A 99 25.94 -10.27 -27.00
CA ILE A 99 26.67 -10.85 -25.86
C ILE A 99 27.73 -9.86 -25.37
N LEU A 100 27.36 -9.06 -24.37
CA LEU A 100 28.21 -8.02 -23.80
C LEU A 100 29.10 -8.59 -22.68
N LYS A 101 30.42 -8.64 -22.91
CA LYS A 101 31.43 -9.05 -21.89
C LYS A 101 32.41 -7.95 -21.49
N SER A 102 32.35 -6.79 -22.13
CA SER A 102 33.25 -5.68 -21.82
C SER A 102 32.85 -5.01 -20.50
N LYS A 103 33.81 -4.86 -19.59
CA LYS A 103 33.64 -4.07 -18.36
C LYS A 103 33.84 -2.57 -18.60
N ASN A 104 34.37 -2.19 -19.76
CA ASN A 104 34.68 -0.80 -20.12
C ASN A 104 33.56 -0.13 -20.91
N LEU A 105 32.44 -0.82 -21.16
CA LEU A 105 31.34 -0.29 -21.96
C LEU A 105 30.80 1.02 -21.37
N GLU A 106 30.90 2.10 -22.13
CA GLU A 106 30.45 3.44 -21.76
C GLU A 106 29.23 3.89 -22.58
N TYR A 107 29.09 3.38 -23.80
CA TYR A 107 28.00 3.73 -24.71
C TYR A 107 27.38 2.48 -25.33
N LEU A 108 26.07 2.35 -25.18
CA LEU A 108 25.28 1.29 -25.81
C LEU A 108 24.01 1.87 -26.44
N ASN A 109 23.93 1.78 -27.77
CA ASN A 109 22.75 2.17 -28.52
C ASN A 109 22.13 0.96 -29.23
N LEU A 110 20.96 0.56 -28.73
CA LEU A 110 20.11 -0.53 -29.20
C LEU A 110 18.80 -0.02 -29.82
N LEU A 111 18.61 1.29 -29.96
CA LEU A 111 17.36 1.88 -30.45
C LEU A 111 16.90 1.25 -31.77
N ASP A 112 15.59 1.07 -31.90
CA ASP A 112 14.96 0.64 -33.16
C ASP A 112 15.52 -0.69 -33.68
N ASN A 113 15.47 -1.70 -32.82
CA ASN A 113 15.75 -3.11 -33.15
C ASN A 113 14.46 -3.93 -33.01
N LYS A 114 14.57 -5.27 -32.94
CA LYS A 114 13.46 -6.19 -32.72
C LYS A 114 13.67 -7.03 -31.46
N ILE A 115 14.29 -6.43 -30.43
CA ILE A 115 14.70 -7.18 -29.24
C ILE A 115 13.45 -7.75 -28.57
N SER A 116 13.44 -9.07 -28.43
CA SER A 116 12.34 -9.82 -27.81
C SER A 116 12.15 -9.38 -26.36
N SER A 117 10.97 -9.67 -25.81
CA SER A 117 10.59 -9.31 -24.43
C SER A 117 11.72 -9.54 -23.42
N SER A 118 12.24 -8.45 -22.83
CA SER A 118 13.36 -8.48 -21.88
C SER A 118 13.23 -7.41 -20.81
N ASN A 119 13.60 -7.74 -19.57
CA ASN A 119 13.83 -6.74 -18.54
C ASN A 119 15.26 -6.16 -18.65
N LEU A 120 15.63 -5.30 -17.70
CA LEU A 120 16.90 -4.56 -17.71
C LEU A 120 18.05 -5.23 -16.94
N ASN A 121 17.87 -6.45 -16.42
CA ASN A 121 18.85 -7.12 -15.55
C ASN A 121 20.22 -7.30 -16.23
N CYS A 122 20.23 -7.54 -17.54
CA CYS A 122 21.46 -7.69 -18.31
C CYS A 122 22.36 -6.45 -18.27
N PHE A 123 21.82 -5.26 -17.99
CA PHE A 123 22.59 -4.02 -17.96
C PHE A 123 23.22 -3.73 -16.59
N SER A 124 22.77 -4.41 -15.53
CA SER A 124 23.18 -4.13 -14.14
C SER A 124 24.69 -4.22 -13.89
N SER A 125 25.42 -5.02 -14.68
CA SER A 125 26.87 -5.19 -14.54
C SER A 125 27.70 -4.10 -15.23
N PHE A 126 27.12 -3.26 -16.09
CA PHE A 126 27.85 -2.23 -16.85
C PHE A 126 27.96 -0.93 -16.06
N ILE A 127 28.63 -0.97 -14.91
CA ILE A 127 28.78 0.18 -13.99
C ILE A 127 29.49 1.40 -14.60
N ASN A 128 30.18 1.21 -15.74
CA ASN A 128 30.86 2.27 -16.48
C ASN A 128 29.97 2.94 -17.55
N LEU A 129 28.75 2.45 -17.74
CA LEU A 129 27.85 2.94 -18.77
C LEU A 129 27.44 4.39 -18.50
N LYS A 130 27.64 5.25 -19.48
CA LYS A 130 27.27 6.67 -19.47
C LYS A 130 26.04 6.93 -20.34
N GLN A 131 25.85 6.13 -21.38
CA GLN A 131 24.72 6.28 -22.32
C GLN A 131 24.09 4.93 -22.63
N LEU A 132 22.78 4.82 -22.41
CA LEU A 132 21.98 3.64 -22.70
C LEU A 132 20.74 4.03 -23.49
N PHE A 133 20.63 3.56 -24.72
CA PHE A 133 19.47 3.84 -25.56
C PHE A 133 18.84 2.53 -26.02
N ILE A 134 17.61 2.25 -25.54
CA ILE A 134 16.94 0.96 -25.72
C ILE A 134 15.50 1.08 -26.24
N GLY A 135 14.95 2.29 -26.25
CA GLY A 135 13.61 2.57 -26.75
C GLY A 135 13.42 2.42 -28.26
N ASN A 136 12.26 2.91 -28.71
CA ASN A 136 11.79 2.89 -30.09
C ASN A 136 11.42 4.32 -30.49
N THR A 137 11.86 4.74 -31.66
CA THR A 137 11.73 6.10 -32.16
C THR A 137 11.09 6.19 -33.55
N ASP A 138 11.06 5.07 -34.29
CA ASP A 138 10.50 5.00 -35.64
C ASP A 138 9.08 4.39 -35.64
N GLN A 139 8.09 5.18 -36.07
CA GLN A 139 6.68 4.76 -36.14
C GLN A 139 6.46 3.62 -37.13
N GLU A 140 7.01 3.74 -38.35
CA GLU A 140 6.75 2.78 -39.43
C GLU A 140 7.27 1.40 -39.04
N ARG A 141 8.41 1.35 -38.35
CA ARG A 141 8.98 0.11 -37.83
C ARG A 141 8.13 -0.49 -36.71
N ILE A 142 7.61 0.34 -35.80
CA ILE A 142 6.68 -0.12 -34.76
C ILE A 142 5.42 -0.73 -35.40
N ASP A 143 4.84 -0.07 -36.41
CA ASP A 143 3.65 -0.54 -37.13
C ASP A 143 3.90 -1.88 -37.85
N GLN A 144 5.15 -2.13 -38.28
CA GLN A 144 5.60 -3.40 -38.85
C GLN A 144 5.95 -4.48 -37.81
N GLY A 145 5.82 -4.19 -36.51
CA GLY A 145 6.21 -5.10 -35.43
C GLY A 145 7.73 -5.26 -35.26
N ILE A 146 8.50 -4.26 -35.70
CA ILE A 146 9.96 -4.20 -35.59
C ILE A 146 10.35 -3.16 -34.54
N TYR A 147 10.18 -3.52 -33.27
CA TYR A 147 10.51 -2.67 -32.14
C TYR A 147 11.03 -3.50 -30.96
N ASN A 148 11.80 -2.87 -30.09
CA ASN A 148 12.30 -3.45 -28.85
C ASN A 148 11.19 -3.56 -27.81
N GLN A 149 11.08 -4.73 -27.18
CA GLN A 149 10.04 -5.06 -26.21
C GLN A 149 10.58 -5.06 -24.77
N PHE A 150 11.26 -3.98 -24.36
CA PHE A 150 11.72 -3.86 -22.98
C PHE A 150 10.56 -3.60 -22.02
N TYR A 151 10.56 -4.28 -20.87
CA TYR A 151 9.49 -4.18 -19.86
C TYR A 151 10.02 -4.13 -18.41
N GLY A 152 9.14 -3.81 -17.47
CA GLY A 152 9.41 -3.88 -16.03
C GLY A 152 9.82 -2.53 -15.45
N SER A 153 10.75 -2.53 -14.50
CA SER A 153 11.19 -1.33 -13.80
C SER A 153 12.61 -0.91 -14.17
N LEU A 154 12.95 0.33 -13.81
CA LEU A 154 14.29 0.90 -13.89
C LEU A 154 15.21 0.44 -12.74
N GLU A 155 14.72 -0.35 -11.78
CA GLU A 155 15.51 -0.86 -10.65
C GLU A 155 16.85 -1.50 -11.05
N PRO A 156 16.92 -2.33 -12.12
CA PRO A 156 18.18 -2.98 -12.49
C PRO A 156 19.31 -1.99 -12.84
N LEU A 157 18.97 -0.74 -13.12
CA LEU A 157 19.93 0.32 -13.43
C LEU A 157 20.47 1.04 -12.16
N LYS A 158 20.03 0.67 -10.95
CA LYS A 158 20.42 1.36 -9.70
C LYS A 158 21.92 1.49 -9.46
N GLY A 159 22.70 0.51 -9.91
CA GLY A 159 24.16 0.49 -9.77
C GLY A 159 24.92 1.31 -10.81
N LEU A 160 24.24 1.82 -11.84
CA LEU A 160 24.85 2.52 -12.98
C LEU A 160 25.01 4.00 -12.65
N ILE A 161 25.81 4.29 -11.62
CA ILE A 161 25.97 5.64 -11.09
C ILE A 161 26.55 6.63 -12.10
N LYS A 162 27.25 6.16 -13.14
CA LYS A 162 27.81 6.99 -14.23
C LYS A 162 26.85 7.27 -15.37
N LEU A 163 25.64 6.69 -15.35
CA LEU A 163 24.66 6.86 -16.42
C LEU A 163 24.19 8.32 -16.46
N GLU A 164 24.33 8.95 -17.62
CA GLU A 164 23.95 10.34 -17.86
C GLU A 164 22.79 10.45 -18.85
N ASN A 165 22.75 9.58 -19.86
CA ASN A 165 21.73 9.61 -20.91
C ASN A 165 21.03 8.26 -21.00
N LEU A 166 19.71 8.29 -20.86
CA LEU A 166 18.86 7.11 -20.95
C LEU A 166 17.72 7.37 -21.93
N SER A 167 17.48 6.45 -22.87
CA SER A 167 16.28 6.46 -23.73
C SER A 167 15.52 5.15 -23.60
N ILE A 168 14.30 5.25 -23.11
CA ILE A 168 13.31 4.19 -22.95
C ILE A 168 12.01 4.50 -23.69
N ASN A 169 12.06 5.42 -24.67
CA ASN A 169 10.91 5.81 -25.48
C ASN A 169 10.12 4.60 -25.99
N ASN A 170 8.80 4.67 -25.90
CA ASN A 170 7.87 3.71 -26.49
C ASN A 170 8.10 2.25 -26.04
N THR A 171 8.57 2.05 -24.80
CA THR A 171 8.76 0.73 -24.15
C THR A 171 7.65 0.42 -23.14
N ASP A 172 7.62 -0.81 -22.60
CA ASP A 172 6.75 -1.24 -21.50
C ASP A 172 7.43 -1.14 -20.12
N ILE A 173 8.46 -0.30 -20.00
CA ILE A 173 9.08 0.04 -18.71
C ILE A 173 8.18 1.07 -18.03
N ASP A 174 7.71 0.81 -16.80
CA ASP A 174 6.61 1.55 -16.20
C ASP A 174 6.87 2.14 -14.80
N SER A 175 8.02 1.84 -14.20
CA SER A 175 8.31 2.15 -12.81
C SER A 175 9.81 2.27 -12.51
N GLY A 176 10.17 2.69 -11.29
CA GLY A 176 11.54 2.64 -10.77
C GLY A 176 12.38 3.90 -10.98
N LEU A 177 11.76 5.06 -11.22
CA LEU A 177 12.47 6.34 -11.35
C LEU A 177 13.35 6.66 -10.13
N GLU A 178 12.93 6.26 -8.94
CA GLU A 178 13.62 6.42 -7.66
C GLU A 178 14.99 5.73 -7.62
N TYR A 179 15.20 4.70 -8.44
CA TYR A 179 16.46 3.96 -8.54
C TYR A 179 17.49 4.64 -9.43
N LEU A 180 17.09 5.62 -10.26
CA LEU A 180 18.02 6.32 -11.11
C LEU A 180 18.98 7.20 -10.31
N SER A 181 20.22 7.27 -10.79
CA SER A 181 21.25 8.15 -10.25
C SER A 181 20.92 9.63 -10.50
N TYR A 182 21.38 10.51 -9.60
CA TYR A 182 21.32 11.96 -9.77
C TYR A 182 22.18 12.51 -10.91
N ASN A 183 22.96 11.65 -11.58
CA ASN A 183 23.80 12.00 -12.72
C ASN A 183 23.06 11.95 -14.06
N ILE A 184 21.81 11.46 -14.10
CA ILE A 184 20.99 11.49 -15.31
C ILE A 184 20.76 12.95 -15.72
N LYS A 185 21.25 13.30 -16.90
CA LYS A 185 21.09 14.60 -17.56
C LYS A 185 19.91 14.57 -18.53
N ASN A 186 19.74 13.47 -19.25
CA ASN A 186 18.66 13.29 -20.21
C ASN A 186 18.01 11.92 -20.03
N LEU A 187 16.70 11.91 -19.79
CA LEU A 187 15.86 10.72 -19.75
C LEU A 187 14.77 10.86 -20.81
N ARG A 188 14.89 10.16 -21.93
CA ARG A 188 13.84 10.12 -22.96
C ARG A 188 12.88 8.97 -22.62
N CYS A 189 11.62 9.31 -22.32
CA CYS A 189 10.59 8.38 -21.88
C CYS A 189 9.22 8.61 -22.56
N LEU A 190 9.22 9.17 -23.78
CA LEU A 190 8.00 9.47 -24.53
C LEU A 190 7.24 8.19 -24.93
N ALA A 191 5.92 8.28 -25.02
CA ALA A 191 5.01 7.25 -25.55
C ALA A 191 4.29 7.75 -26.82
N ASP A 192 4.97 8.56 -27.63
CA ASP A 192 4.41 9.30 -28.77
C ASP A 192 4.26 8.45 -30.04
N LYS A 193 5.01 7.36 -30.17
CA LYS A 193 4.94 6.44 -31.32
C LYS A 193 4.14 5.17 -31.04
N ARG A 194 4.01 4.82 -29.76
CA ARG A 194 3.28 3.64 -29.32
C ARG A 194 2.35 3.99 -28.18
N LEU A 195 1.08 4.24 -28.51
CA LEU A 195 0.07 4.77 -27.58
C LEU A 195 -0.24 3.83 -26.38
N ASP A 196 -0.10 2.52 -26.59
CA ASP A 196 -0.26 1.51 -25.54
C ASP A 196 1.01 1.32 -24.69
N ALA A 197 2.11 2.01 -24.99
CA ALA A 197 3.36 1.90 -24.24
C ALA A 197 3.18 2.32 -22.78
N LYS A 198 3.63 1.45 -21.85
CA LYS A 198 3.51 1.72 -20.42
C LYS A 198 4.45 2.80 -19.91
N VAL A 199 5.50 3.15 -20.67
CA VAL A 199 6.41 4.24 -20.33
C VAL A 199 5.71 5.59 -20.11
N LYS A 200 4.48 5.75 -20.63
CA LYS A 200 3.63 6.90 -20.30
C LYS A 200 3.42 7.12 -18.80
N ILE A 201 3.46 6.06 -17.98
CA ILE A 201 3.37 6.16 -16.51
C ILE A 201 4.57 6.92 -15.95
N ILE A 202 5.76 6.65 -16.47
CA ILE A 202 7.00 7.37 -16.13
C ILE A 202 6.95 8.80 -16.67
N TYR A 203 6.52 8.98 -17.92
CA TYR A 203 6.38 10.31 -18.54
C TYR A 203 5.45 11.23 -17.73
N ASN A 204 4.26 10.76 -17.36
CA ASN A 204 3.29 11.54 -16.59
C ASN A 204 3.82 11.94 -15.20
N GLN A 205 4.73 11.16 -14.62
CA GLN A 205 5.39 11.54 -13.37
C GLN A 205 6.39 12.69 -13.55
N LEU A 206 6.94 12.85 -14.76
CA LEU A 206 8.02 13.78 -15.06
C LEU A 206 7.61 15.02 -15.86
N GLU A 207 6.46 14.99 -16.55
CA GLU A 207 6.04 16.07 -17.46
C GLU A 207 6.02 17.44 -16.77
N THR A 208 5.57 17.50 -15.52
CA THR A 208 5.51 18.73 -14.71
C THR A 208 6.87 19.18 -14.17
N PHE A 209 7.91 18.36 -14.35
CA PHE A 209 9.29 18.64 -13.95
C PHE A 209 10.17 19.06 -15.14
N ALA A 210 9.60 19.26 -16.33
CA ALA A 210 10.26 19.95 -17.44
C ALA A 210 9.95 21.45 -17.40
N ILE A 211 10.82 22.28 -18.00
CA ILE A 211 10.57 23.74 -18.11
C ILE A 211 9.44 24.00 -19.11
N ASP A 212 9.45 23.26 -20.21
CA ASP A 212 8.48 23.33 -21.30
C ASP A 212 8.38 21.98 -22.03
N ASP A 213 7.47 21.91 -23.01
CA ASP A 213 7.25 20.71 -23.83
C ASP A 213 8.49 20.30 -24.65
N ILE A 214 9.34 21.26 -25.02
CA ILE A 214 10.56 21.01 -25.79
C ILE A 214 11.58 20.29 -24.90
N ASP A 215 11.74 20.75 -23.66
CA ASP A 215 12.58 20.10 -22.65
C ASP A 215 12.08 18.68 -22.34
N ALA A 216 10.78 18.52 -22.13
CA ALA A 216 10.18 17.19 -21.92
C ALA A 216 10.46 16.26 -23.11
N TRP A 217 10.26 16.76 -24.34
CA TRP A 217 10.54 16.00 -25.55
C TRP A 217 12.02 15.61 -25.69
N GLN A 218 12.93 16.48 -25.28
CA GLN A 218 14.37 16.21 -25.29
C GLN A 218 14.81 15.32 -24.11
N GLY A 219 13.93 15.05 -23.15
CA GLY A 219 14.19 14.27 -21.95
C GLY A 219 14.88 15.06 -20.84
N ARG A 220 14.80 16.39 -20.88
CA ARG A 220 15.36 17.28 -19.84
C ARG A 220 14.32 17.50 -18.75
N TYR A 221 14.43 16.70 -17.70
CA TYR A 221 13.59 16.81 -16.51
C TYR A 221 14.42 17.21 -15.30
N ASN A 222 13.81 17.97 -14.39
CA ASN A 222 14.36 18.21 -13.05
C ASN A 222 14.17 16.96 -12.16
N LEU A 223 14.94 15.90 -12.44
CA LEU A 223 14.88 14.64 -11.71
C LEU A 223 15.21 14.79 -10.22
N ARG A 224 16.04 15.78 -9.87
CA ARG A 224 16.33 16.11 -8.46
C ARG A 224 15.08 16.64 -7.75
N GLY A 225 14.36 17.56 -8.40
CA GLY A 225 13.08 18.08 -7.92
C GLY A 225 12.03 16.98 -7.81
N TRP A 226 11.93 16.13 -8.84
CA TRP A 226 11.03 14.97 -8.83
C TRP A 226 11.32 14.03 -7.66
N LYS A 227 12.58 13.62 -7.48
CA LYS A 227 12.96 12.68 -6.43
C LYS A 227 12.69 13.23 -5.03
N LYS A 228 12.96 14.52 -4.80
CA LYS A 228 12.60 15.18 -3.54
C LYS A 228 11.08 15.19 -3.30
N ASN A 229 10.28 15.47 -4.33
CA ASN A 229 8.82 15.44 -4.24
C ASN A 229 8.31 14.01 -3.95
N TRP A 230 8.90 13.01 -4.61
CA TRP A 230 8.59 11.60 -4.40
C TRP A 230 8.90 11.14 -2.97
N GLU A 231 10.07 11.50 -2.43
CA GLU A 231 10.44 11.21 -1.03
C GLU A 231 9.45 11.82 -0.04
N LEU A 232 9.08 13.09 -0.22
CA LEU A 232 8.07 13.77 0.61
C LEU A 232 6.70 13.11 0.50
N THR A 233 6.30 12.67 -0.70
CA THR A 233 5.03 11.98 -0.91
C THR A 233 5.01 10.65 -0.15
N LYS A 234 6.12 9.91 -0.16
CA LYS A 234 6.25 8.64 0.59
C LYS A 234 6.17 8.87 2.11
N GLU A 235 6.85 9.89 2.61
CA GLU A 235 6.77 10.29 4.01
C GLU A 235 5.33 10.68 4.41
N MET A 236 4.64 11.45 3.57
CA MET A 236 3.24 11.83 3.80
C MET A 236 2.29 10.62 3.78
N GLU A 237 2.49 9.66 2.86
CA GLU A 237 1.71 8.42 2.80
C GLU A 237 1.90 7.58 4.08
N GLU A 238 3.13 7.49 4.58
CA GLU A 238 3.46 6.78 5.82
C GLU A 238 2.82 7.44 7.04
N LEU A 239 2.96 8.76 7.18
CA LEU A 239 2.31 9.54 8.25
C LEU A 239 0.78 9.43 8.20
N THR A 240 0.17 9.48 7.00
CA THR A 240 -1.29 9.33 6.85
C THR A 240 -1.75 7.96 7.32
N LYS A 241 -0.96 6.91 7.03
CA LYS A 241 -1.25 5.55 7.48
C LYS A 241 -1.14 5.44 9.01
N GLU A 242 -0.14 6.05 9.62
CA GLU A 242 0.00 6.09 11.09
C GLU A 242 -1.18 6.83 11.75
N ILE A 243 -1.60 7.97 11.19
CA ILE A 243 -2.77 8.71 11.68
C ILE A 243 -4.03 7.85 11.58
N THR A 244 -4.26 7.21 10.43
CA THR A 244 -5.44 6.35 10.22
C THR A 244 -5.48 5.20 11.23
N LEU A 245 -4.34 4.55 11.49
CA LEU A 245 -4.24 3.50 12.49
C LEU A 245 -4.54 4.02 13.91
N SER A 246 -4.06 5.22 14.26
CA SER A 246 -4.34 5.83 15.56
C SER A 246 -5.82 6.19 15.76
N GLU A 247 -6.48 6.69 14.71
CA GLU A 247 -7.92 7.01 14.73
C GLU A 247 -8.77 5.74 14.88
N GLU A 248 -8.38 4.64 14.21
CA GLU A 248 -9.04 3.34 14.36
C GLU A 248 -8.89 2.77 15.78
N GLU A 249 -7.71 2.92 16.40
CA GLU A 249 -7.46 2.50 17.79
C GLU A 249 -8.29 3.31 18.80
N GLU A 250 -8.31 4.64 18.69
CA GLU A 250 -9.12 5.51 19.56
C GLU A 250 -10.62 5.23 19.41
N SER A 251 -11.12 5.07 18.19
CA SER A 251 -12.53 4.74 17.94
C SER A 251 -12.92 3.39 18.57
N SER A 252 -12.02 2.41 18.54
CA SER A 252 -12.23 1.09 19.16
C SER A 252 -12.32 1.20 20.69
N ASP A 253 -11.44 1.98 21.34
CA ASP A 253 -11.46 2.18 22.79
C ASP A 253 -12.74 2.86 23.27
N VAL A 254 -13.19 3.89 22.55
CA VAL A 254 -14.46 4.57 22.84
C VAL A 254 -15.65 3.61 22.71
N GLN A 255 -15.68 2.78 21.67
CA GLN A 255 -16.76 1.79 21.47
C GLN A 255 -16.78 0.73 22.58
N ASN A 256 -15.62 0.28 23.04
CA ASN A 256 -15.52 -0.66 24.15
C ASN A 256 -16.06 -0.04 25.46
N ARG A 257 -15.66 1.20 25.78
CA ARG A 257 -16.17 1.92 26.96
C ARG A 257 -17.67 2.17 26.89
N LEU A 258 -18.21 2.49 25.71
CA LEU A 258 -19.66 2.64 25.52
C LEU A 258 -20.38 1.31 25.80
N THR A 259 -19.85 0.20 25.30
CA THR A 259 -20.42 -1.13 25.52
C THR A 259 -20.40 -1.53 27.01
N GLU A 260 -19.35 -1.15 27.75
CA GLU A 260 -19.29 -1.34 29.20
C GLU A 260 -20.33 -0.49 29.94
N LEU A 261 -20.48 0.79 29.58
CA LEU A 261 -21.48 1.68 30.16
C LEU A 261 -22.92 1.21 29.88
N GLU A 262 -23.21 0.72 28.67
CA GLU A 262 -24.51 0.14 28.33
C GLU A 262 -24.85 -1.09 29.18
N LYS A 263 -23.85 -1.93 29.49
CA LYS A 263 -24.02 -3.07 30.42
C LYS A 263 -24.27 -2.60 31.85
N GLU A 264 -23.55 -1.59 32.32
CA GLU A 264 -23.77 -1.01 33.65
C GLU A 264 -25.16 -0.38 33.77
N GLU A 265 -25.60 0.37 32.75
CA GLU A 265 -26.94 0.94 32.69
C GLU A 265 -28.03 -0.14 32.77
N SER A 266 -27.89 -1.21 31.98
CA SER A 266 -28.82 -2.34 32.00
C SER A 266 -28.91 -3.00 33.39
N ASN A 267 -27.77 -3.20 34.06
CA ASN A 267 -27.73 -3.72 35.43
C ASN A 267 -28.40 -2.79 36.44
N LEU A 268 -28.22 -1.47 36.30
CA LEU A 268 -28.88 -0.48 37.15
C LEU A 268 -30.40 -0.45 36.94
N VAL A 269 -30.87 -0.61 35.70
CA VAL A 269 -32.30 -0.73 35.38
C VAL A 269 -32.91 -1.96 36.08
N ILE A 270 -32.27 -3.12 35.97
CA ILE A 270 -32.72 -4.35 36.66
C ILE A 270 -32.81 -4.11 38.18
N LYS A 271 -31.77 -3.50 38.77
CA LYS A 271 -31.73 -3.21 40.20
C LYS A 271 -32.81 -2.21 40.63
N LYS A 272 -33.12 -1.25 39.78
CA LYS A 272 -34.22 -0.29 40.01
C LYS A 272 -35.57 -1.01 40.02
N ASP A 273 -35.82 -1.92 39.08
CA ASP A 273 -37.06 -2.69 39.02
C ASP A 273 -37.22 -3.63 40.23
N GLU A 274 -36.13 -4.24 40.70
CA GLU A 274 -36.12 -5.01 41.94
C GLU A 274 -36.48 -4.16 43.16
N LEU A 275 -35.93 -2.94 43.24
CA LEU A 275 -36.23 -2.00 44.32
C LEU A 275 -37.67 -1.53 44.28
N GLU A 276 -38.22 -1.23 43.10
CA GLU A 276 -39.62 -0.85 42.94
C GLU A 276 -40.55 -2.01 43.35
N THR A 277 -40.21 -3.24 42.97
CA THR A 277 -40.96 -4.44 43.41
C THR A 277 -40.93 -4.59 44.93
N LYS A 278 -39.77 -4.36 45.58
CA LYS A 278 -39.65 -4.39 47.05
C LYS A 278 -40.48 -3.29 47.69
N LYS A 279 -40.48 -2.08 47.13
CA LYS A 279 -41.28 -0.94 47.60
C LYS A 279 -42.77 -1.26 47.55
N ILE A 280 -43.28 -1.80 46.43
CA ILE A 280 -44.69 -2.20 46.30
C ILE A 280 -45.08 -3.23 47.38
N LYS A 281 -44.22 -4.24 47.63
CA LYS A 281 -44.46 -5.23 48.70
C LYS A 281 -44.51 -4.58 50.09
N LEU A 282 -43.60 -3.64 50.37
CA LEU A 282 -43.59 -2.91 51.63
C LEU A 282 -44.87 -2.07 51.80
N GLU A 283 -45.31 -1.37 50.76
CA GLU A 283 -46.55 -0.60 50.77
C GLU A 283 -47.78 -1.49 51.02
N GLN A 284 -47.83 -2.69 50.42
CA GLN A 284 -48.86 -3.68 50.71
C GLN A 284 -48.83 -4.14 52.17
N ASN A 285 -47.65 -4.44 52.71
CA ASN A 285 -47.49 -4.82 54.11
C ASN A 285 -47.95 -3.71 55.06
N VAL A 286 -47.64 -2.44 54.75
CA VAL A 286 -48.10 -1.29 55.53
C VAL A 286 -49.63 -1.21 55.53
N LYS A 287 -50.30 -1.41 54.38
CA LYS A 287 -51.77 -1.45 54.31
C LYS A 287 -52.36 -2.57 55.15
N ILE A 288 -51.76 -3.76 55.12
CA ILE A 288 -52.19 -4.91 55.94
C ILE A 288 -52.08 -4.58 57.43
N LEU A 289 -50.94 -4.03 57.87
CA LEU A 289 -50.72 -3.64 59.26
C LEU A 289 -51.71 -2.56 59.72
N GLN A 290 -51.99 -1.56 58.86
CA GLN A 290 -53.02 -0.55 59.15
C GLN A 290 -54.40 -1.16 59.37
N GLN A 291 -54.79 -2.14 58.54
CA GLN A 291 -56.07 -2.85 58.71
C GLN A 291 -56.09 -3.67 60.01
N GLN A 292 -54.99 -4.32 60.37
CA GLN A 292 -54.87 -5.07 61.62
C GLN A 292 -55.01 -4.14 62.83
N ILE A 293 -54.35 -2.98 62.82
CA ILE A 293 -54.48 -1.96 63.87
C ILE A 293 -55.92 -1.49 63.99
N TYR A 294 -56.60 -1.22 62.86
CA TYR A 294 -58.00 -0.82 62.86
C TYR A 294 -58.91 -1.88 63.52
N ASN A 295 -58.75 -3.15 63.16
CA ASN A 295 -59.52 -4.25 63.75
C ASN A 295 -59.22 -4.42 65.26
N LEU A 296 -57.96 -4.29 65.67
CA LEU A 296 -57.58 -4.34 67.09
C LEU A 296 -58.23 -3.22 67.89
N ASN A 297 -58.32 -2.02 67.33
CA ASN A 297 -59.00 -0.89 67.98
C ASN A 297 -60.50 -1.16 68.17
N ILE A 298 -61.18 -1.73 67.17
CA ILE A 298 -62.59 -2.15 67.31
C ILE A 298 -62.74 -3.17 68.45
N ASN A 299 -61.92 -4.21 68.46
CA ASN A 299 -61.97 -5.23 69.51
C ASN A 299 -61.71 -4.62 70.91
N LEU A 300 -60.80 -3.65 71.00
CA LEU A 300 -60.50 -2.93 72.23
C LEU A 300 -61.72 -2.12 72.70
N GLU A 301 -62.41 -1.44 71.80
CA GLU A 301 -63.65 -0.71 72.08
C GLU A 301 -64.76 -1.65 72.57
N GLU A 302 -64.97 -2.78 71.87
CA GLU A 302 -65.94 -3.81 72.29
C GLU A 302 -65.62 -4.36 73.68
N MET A 303 -64.36 -4.70 73.94
CA MET A 303 -63.94 -5.18 75.25
C MET A 303 -64.12 -4.12 76.34
N ASN A 304 -63.90 -2.85 76.02
CA ASN A 304 -64.14 -1.75 76.95
C ASN A 304 -65.63 -1.58 77.26
N ILE A 305 -66.51 -1.72 76.26
CA ILE A 305 -67.98 -1.73 76.48
C ILE A 305 -68.37 -2.86 77.43
N VAL A 306 -67.87 -4.08 77.18
CA VAL A 306 -68.11 -5.24 78.06
C VAL A 306 -67.61 -4.95 79.47
N TYR A 307 -66.39 -4.41 79.62
CA TYR A 307 -65.83 -4.03 80.92
C TYR A 307 -66.71 -3.03 81.67
N GLN A 308 -67.16 -1.95 81.01
CA GLN A 308 -68.05 -0.97 81.65
C GLN A 308 -69.37 -1.59 82.09
N LYS A 309 -69.95 -2.47 81.26
CA LYS A 309 -71.20 -3.17 81.60
C LYS A 309 -71.02 -4.10 82.80
N THR A 310 -69.97 -4.92 82.81
CA THR A 310 -69.66 -5.80 83.95
C THR A 310 -69.36 -5.02 85.22
N LYS A 311 -68.66 -3.88 85.11
CA LYS A 311 -68.43 -2.98 86.24
C LYS A 311 -69.73 -2.45 86.82
N GLN A 312 -70.67 -2.02 85.97
CA GLN A 312 -71.99 -1.55 86.39
C GLN A 312 -72.81 -2.66 87.08
N GLU A 313 -72.83 -3.87 86.51
CA GLU A 313 -73.48 -5.04 87.13
C GLU A 313 -72.89 -5.38 88.51
N LEU A 314 -71.57 -5.19 88.68
CA LEU A 314 -70.88 -5.40 89.96
C LEU A 314 -71.27 -4.35 91.00
N GLU A 315 -71.33 -3.07 90.60
CA GLU A 315 -71.80 -1.97 91.45
C GLU A 315 -73.26 -2.18 91.88
N GLU A 316 -74.13 -2.66 90.98
CA GLU A 316 -75.52 -3.02 91.28
C GLU A 316 -75.59 -4.16 92.32
N LYS A 317 -74.82 -5.25 92.12
CA LYS A 317 -74.74 -6.35 93.09
C LYS A 317 -74.17 -5.94 94.43
N GLU A 318 -73.16 -5.05 94.46
CA GLU A 318 -72.65 -4.50 95.72
C GLU A 318 -73.72 -3.69 96.46
N ASN A 319 -74.55 -2.94 95.74
CA ASN A 319 -75.64 -2.17 96.33
C ASN A 319 -76.76 -3.10 96.84
N GLU A 320 -77.12 -4.16 96.10
CA GLU A 320 -78.03 -5.20 96.59
C GLU A 320 -77.49 -5.87 97.86
N LEU A 321 -76.21 -6.24 97.89
CA LEU A 321 -75.57 -6.84 99.06
C LEU A 321 -75.64 -5.90 100.27
N LYS A 322 -75.35 -4.60 100.09
CA LYS A 322 -75.50 -3.58 101.13
C LYS A 322 -76.94 -3.47 101.63
N SER A 323 -77.93 -3.56 100.73
CA SER A 323 -79.36 -3.56 101.08
C SER A 323 -79.74 -4.77 101.93
N ILE A 324 -79.34 -5.98 101.52
CA ILE A 324 -79.58 -7.22 102.28
C ILE A 324 -78.90 -7.14 103.65
N THR A 325 -77.68 -6.61 103.73
CA THR A 325 -76.97 -6.45 104.99
C THR A 325 -77.67 -5.46 105.92
N ALA A 326 -78.25 -4.39 105.37
CA ALA A 326 -79.05 -3.42 106.10
C ALA A 326 -80.38 -4.02 106.59
N GLU A 327 -81.07 -4.83 105.77
CA GLU A 327 -82.27 -5.57 106.16
C GLU A 327 -81.99 -6.57 107.28
N GLN A 328 -80.91 -7.35 107.18
CA GLN A 328 -80.48 -8.28 108.22
C GLN A 328 -80.10 -7.57 109.54
N LEU A 329 -79.52 -6.36 109.47
CA LEU A 329 -79.26 -5.54 110.65
C LEU A 329 -80.56 -4.97 111.26
N MET A 330 -81.55 -4.64 110.45
CA MET A 330 -82.87 -4.20 110.91
C MET A 330 -83.65 -5.35 111.57
N GLU A 331 -83.62 -6.54 110.98
CA GLU A 331 -84.23 -7.77 111.49
C GLU A 331 -83.55 -8.21 112.80
N LYS A 332 -82.21 -8.10 112.89
CA LYS A 332 -81.47 -8.26 114.15
C LYS A 332 -81.89 -7.22 115.20
N GLY A 333 -82.06 -5.96 114.83
CA GLY A 333 -82.53 -4.91 115.75
C GLY A 333 -83.97 -5.10 116.23
N ILE A 334 -84.83 -5.74 115.43
CA ILE A 334 -86.18 -6.15 115.82
C ILE A 334 -86.12 -7.33 116.80
N LEU A 335 -85.33 -8.37 116.50
CA LEU A 335 -85.12 -9.52 117.38
C LEU A 335 -84.49 -9.12 118.74
N GLU A 336 -83.55 -8.17 118.76
CA GLU A 336 -82.96 -7.63 120.00
C GLU A 336 -83.97 -6.79 120.82
N ARG A 337 -84.99 -6.19 120.18
CA ARG A 337 -86.10 -5.52 120.87
C ARG A 337 -87.13 -6.52 121.41
N GLU A 338 -87.40 -7.60 120.70
CA GLU A 338 -88.30 -8.67 121.15
C GLU A 338 -87.69 -9.49 122.29
N ALA A 339 -86.37 -9.70 122.30
CA ALA A 339 -85.65 -10.39 123.37
C ALA A 339 -85.55 -9.60 124.69
N ASN A 340 -85.77 -8.28 124.67
CA ASN A 340 -85.74 -7.43 125.88
C ASN A 340 -87.12 -7.23 126.54
N ILE A 341 -88.16 -7.92 126.06
CA ILE A 341 -89.55 -7.83 126.58
C ILE A 341 -89.99 -9.14 127.29
N LEU A 342 -89.12 -10.15 127.40
CA LEU A 342 -89.30 -11.37 128.19
C LEU A 342 -88.19 -11.49 129.23
#